data_AF-A0A7H4M3P3-F1
#
_entry.id   AF-A0A7H4M3P3-F1
#
_cell.length_a   1.000
_cell.length_b   1.000
_cell.length_c   1.000
_cell.angle_alpha   90.00
_cell.angle_beta   90.00
_cell.angle_gamma   90.00
#
_symmetry.space_group_name_H-M   'P 1'
#
loop_
_entity.id
_entity.type
_entity.pdbx_description
1 polymer ?
#
loop_
_entity_poly.entity_id
_entity_poly.type
_entity_poly.pdbx_seq_one_letter_code
_entity_poly.pdbx_strand_id
1 'polypeptide(L)'
;MAPVFSEAGDVQFWLPEGRWTHLWHNDEAQGSRWHKQNHDVLSLPVYVRDNTLLALGNNDQKPDYAWNEGTAFQLFSLDDGREAVCQVPAADGSVVFTLTAKRQGNVITVSGDGEASGWTLCLRNIQQVAGVQGGAQAGSELGVVVTAQGNALTITL
;
A
#
# COMPACT_ATOMS: atom_id res chain seq x y z
N MET A 1 4.86 6.58 -12.17
CA MET A 1 5.00 5.59 -13.26
C MET A 1 5.92 6.14 -14.34
N ALA A 2 6.65 5.29 -15.05
CA ALA A 2 7.45 5.68 -16.22
C ALA A 2 7.12 4.76 -17.41
N PRO A 3 6.52 5.25 -18.50
CA PRO A 3 6.26 4.44 -19.68
C PRO A 3 7.56 3.99 -20.37
N VAL A 4 7.53 2.78 -20.96
CA VAL A 4 8.64 2.20 -21.71
C VAL A 4 8.51 2.59 -23.19
N PHE A 5 9.50 3.29 -23.73
CA PHE A 5 9.53 3.76 -25.14
C PHE A 5 10.60 3.03 -25.97
N SER A 6 10.91 1.78 -25.62
CA SER A 6 11.86 0.91 -26.30
C SER A 6 11.22 -0.43 -26.58
N GLU A 7 11.36 -0.94 -27.81
CA GLU A 7 10.92 -2.30 -28.17
C GLU A 7 11.64 -3.36 -27.34
N ALA A 8 12.91 -3.11 -27.00
CA ALA A 8 13.72 -4.00 -26.18
C ALA A 8 13.38 -3.94 -24.69
N GLY A 9 12.47 -3.06 -24.26
CA GLY A 9 12.05 -2.94 -22.85
C GLY A 9 12.87 -1.99 -21.99
N ASP A 10 13.92 -1.37 -22.54
CA ASP A 10 14.80 -0.47 -21.77
C ASP A 10 14.12 0.85 -21.39
N VAL A 11 14.22 1.21 -20.12
CA VAL A 11 13.68 2.46 -19.57
C VAL A 11 14.62 3.08 -18.55
N GLN A 12 14.71 4.41 -18.56
CA GLN A 12 15.40 5.19 -17.53
C GLN A 12 14.43 6.15 -16.87
N PHE A 13 14.48 6.24 -15.55
CA PHE A 13 13.58 7.10 -14.79
C PHE A 13 14.27 7.61 -13.53
N TRP A 14 13.85 8.79 -13.08
CA TRP A 14 14.32 9.39 -11.84
C TRP A 14 13.34 9.08 -10.71
N LEU A 15 13.87 8.63 -9.57
CA LEU A 15 13.11 8.57 -8.33
C LEU A 15 13.54 9.73 -7.42
N PRO A 16 12.61 10.60 -6.98
CA PRO A 16 12.88 11.57 -5.92
C PRO A 16 13.32 10.92 -4.62
N GLU A 17 13.83 11.72 -3.67
CA GLU A 17 14.24 11.25 -2.35
C GLU A 17 13.17 10.39 -1.65
N GLY A 18 13.63 9.34 -0.98
CA GLY A 18 12.79 8.38 -0.26
C GLY A 18 13.09 6.94 -0.67
N ARG A 19 12.49 6.01 0.04
CA ARG A 19 12.44 4.60 -0.35
C ARG A 19 11.20 4.38 -1.19
N TRP A 20 11.34 3.65 -2.29
CA TRP A 20 10.25 3.39 -3.22
C TRP A 20 10.05 1.89 -3.36
N THR A 21 8.81 1.45 -3.46
CA THR A 21 8.45 0.03 -3.59
C THR A 21 7.66 -0.18 -4.87
N HIS A 22 8.03 -1.16 -5.68
CA HIS A 22 7.30 -1.50 -6.89
C HIS A 22 5.90 -2.02 -6.54
N LEU A 23 4.85 -1.52 -7.20
CA LEU A 23 3.45 -1.73 -6.79
C LEU A 23 3.06 -3.22 -6.73
N TRP A 24 3.41 -4.02 -7.73
CA TRP A 24 3.10 -5.45 -7.75
C TRP A 24 4.32 -6.37 -7.56
N HIS A 25 5.52 -6.03 -8.04
CA HIS A 25 6.73 -6.84 -7.79
C HIS A 25 7.30 -6.71 -6.37
N ASN A 26 6.93 -5.66 -5.64
CA ASN A 26 7.37 -5.39 -4.27
C ASN A 26 8.87 -5.04 -4.08
N ASP A 27 9.68 -5.08 -5.15
CA ASP A 27 11.09 -4.67 -5.11
C ASP A 27 11.26 -3.23 -4.65
N GLU A 28 12.29 -2.98 -3.83
CA GLU A 28 12.61 -1.64 -3.34
C GLU A 28 13.71 -0.96 -4.14
N ALA A 29 13.57 0.35 -4.32
CA ALA A 29 14.56 1.21 -4.96
C ALA A 29 14.79 2.46 -4.10
N GLN A 30 16.06 2.88 -4.00
CA GLN A 30 16.43 4.12 -3.32
C GLN A 30 16.27 5.33 -4.25
N GLY A 31 15.72 6.40 -3.71
CA GLY A 31 15.51 7.67 -4.38
C GLY A 31 16.77 8.52 -4.57
N SER A 32 16.56 9.76 -5.02
CA SER A 32 17.60 10.75 -5.34
C SER A 32 18.62 10.26 -6.37
N ARG A 33 18.16 9.44 -7.33
CA ARG A 33 18.98 8.93 -8.43
C ARG A 33 18.17 8.48 -9.64
N TRP A 34 18.88 8.41 -10.75
CA TRP A 34 18.41 7.73 -11.96
C TRP A 34 18.52 6.22 -11.80
N HIS A 35 17.51 5.53 -12.31
CA HIS A 35 17.45 4.08 -12.42
C HIS A 35 17.36 3.70 -13.89
N LYS A 36 17.96 2.56 -14.24
CA LYS A 36 17.81 1.93 -15.55
C LYS A 36 17.28 0.51 -15.33
N GLN A 37 16.19 0.18 -16.00
CA GLN A 37 15.55 -1.14 -15.92
C GLN A 37 15.20 -1.64 -17.32
N ASN A 38 14.94 -2.93 -17.41
CA ASN A 38 14.44 -3.60 -18.60
C ASN A 38 13.14 -4.32 -18.22
N HIS A 39 12.07 -4.09 -18.98
CA HIS A 39 10.74 -4.65 -18.72
C HIS A 39 10.18 -5.32 -19.96
N ASP A 40 9.48 -6.44 -19.77
CA ASP A 40 8.66 -7.03 -20.82
C ASP A 40 7.37 -6.23 -21.06
N VAL A 41 6.57 -6.67 -22.04
CA VAL A 41 5.33 -6.00 -22.45
C VAL A 41 4.22 -5.99 -21.39
N LEU A 42 4.32 -6.80 -20.34
CA LEU A 42 3.36 -6.85 -19.23
C LEU A 42 3.84 -6.04 -18.01
N SER A 43 4.98 -5.37 -18.13
CA SER A 43 5.65 -4.72 -17.02
C SER A 43 6.11 -3.31 -17.38
N LEU A 44 6.19 -2.46 -16.35
CA LEU A 44 6.76 -1.13 -16.44
C LEU A 44 7.06 -0.62 -15.02
N PRO A 45 7.95 0.37 -14.85
CA PRO A 45 8.22 0.98 -13.56
C PRO A 45 6.98 1.67 -12.97
N VAL A 46 6.37 1.03 -11.97
CA VAL A 46 5.32 1.63 -11.13
C VAL A 46 5.73 1.53 -9.68
N TYR A 47 6.26 2.62 -9.16
CA TYR A 47 6.77 2.72 -7.80
C TYR A 47 5.85 3.57 -6.92
N VAL A 48 5.64 3.09 -5.71
CA VAL A 48 4.94 3.78 -4.61
C VAL A 48 5.98 4.30 -3.63
N ARG A 49 5.78 5.53 -3.16
CA ARG A 49 6.69 6.17 -2.20
C ARG A 49 6.55 5.55 -0.81
N ASP A 50 7.58 5.67 0.02
CA ASP A 50 7.50 5.46 1.47
C ASP A 50 6.37 6.27 2.12
N ASN A 51 6.06 5.92 3.37
CA ASN A 51 5.06 6.58 4.20
C ASN A 51 3.69 6.71 3.50
N THR A 52 3.35 5.71 2.67
CA THR A 52 2.13 5.72 1.85
C THR A 52 1.18 4.63 2.30
N LEU A 53 -0.09 4.98 2.45
CA LEU A 53 -1.20 4.04 2.63
C LEU A 53 -2.09 4.12 1.38
N LEU A 54 -2.20 3.02 0.66
CA LEU A 54 -2.88 2.95 -0.63
C LEU A 54 -4.06 1.96 -0.56
N ALA A 55 -5.23 2.35 -1.06
CA ALA A 55 -6.37 1.46 -1.23
C ALA A 55 -6.34 0.80 -2.60
N LEU A 56 -6.45 -0.53 -2.63
CA LEU A 56 -6.76 -1.31 -3.83
C LEU A 56 -8.13 -1.95 -3.64
N GLY A 57 -9.01 -1.85 -4.64
CA GLY A 57 -10.31 -2.50 -4.56
C GLY A 57 -10.26 -3.98 -4.92
N ASN A 58 -11.38 -4.67 -4.77
CA ASN A 58 -11.51 -6.13 -4.88
C ASN A 58 -12.14 -6.61 -6.20
N ASN A 59 -12.35 -5.71 -7.16
CA ASN A 59 -12.96 -6.02 -8.44
C ASN A 59 -12.05 -5.55 -9.59
N ASP A 60 -11.67 -6.50 -10.44
CA ASP A 60 -10.82 -6.31 -11.62
C ASP A 60 -11.60 -6.35 -12.94
N GLN A 61 -12.92 -6.58 -12.89
CA GLN A 61 -13.78 -6.71 -14.06
C GLN A 61 -14.43 -5.38 -14.49
N LYS A 62 -14.63 -4.45 -13.54
CA LYS A 62 -15.19 -3.13 -13.82
C LYS A 62 -14.67 -2.05 -12.87
N PRO A 63 -14.64 -0.78 -13.28
CA PRO A 63 -14.13 0.31 -12.45
C PRO A 63 -15.14 0.81 -11.40
N ASP A 64 -16.44 0.71 -11.65
CA ASP A 64 -17.52 1.23 -10.81
C ASP A 64 -18.08 0.15 -9.88
N TYR A 65 -17.78 0.22 -8.59
CA TYR A 65 -18.29 -0.68 -7.55
C TYR A 65 -18.19 -0.03 -6.17
N ALA A 66 -18.66 -0.71 -5.13
CA ALA A 66 -18.50 -0.25 -3.75
C ALA A 66 -17.03 -0.38 -3.30
N TRP A 67 -16.23 0.67 -3.53
CA TRP A 67 -14.78 0.65 -3.24
C TRP A 67 -14.44 0.49 -1.75
N ASN A 68 -15.38 0.80 -0.85
CA ASN A 68 -15.27 0.67 0.60
C ASN A 68 -15.64 -0.73 1.14
N GLU A 69 -16.02 -1.67 0.27
CA GLU A 69 -16.29 -3.06 0.63
C GLU A 69 -15.15 -3.96 0.15
N GLY A 70 -14.53 -4.70 1.08
CA GLY A 70 -13.43 -5.61 0.78
C GLY A 70 -12.14 -4.93 0.32
N THR A 71 -11.95 -3.65 0.64
CA THR A 71 -10.75 -2.88 0.28
C THR A 71 -9.48 -3.54 0.82
N ALA A 72 -8.45 -3.67 -0.03
CA ALA A 72 -7.13 -4.15 0.34
C ALA A 72 -6.15 -2.98 0.49
N PHE A 73 -6.00 -2.47 1.70
CA PHE A 73 -5.06 -1.41 2.01
C PHE A 73 -3.62 -1.93 1.98
N GLN A 74 -2.70 -1.13 1.44
CA GLN A 74 -1.28 -1.44 1.31
C GLN A 74 -0.48 -0.34 2.02
N LEU A 75 0.24 -0.68 3.08
CA LEU A 75 1.12 0.25 3.80
C LEU A 75 2.56 0.05 3.35
N PHE A 76 3.16 1.08 2.77
CA PHE A 76 4.51 1.08 2.23
C PHE A 76 5.46 1.85 3.14
N SER A 77 6.48 1.15 3.68
CA SER A 77 7.63 1.74 4.38
C SER A 77 7.25 2.91 5.31
N LEU A 78 6.39 2.67 6.31
CA LEU A 78 6.03 3.70 7.29
C LEU A 78 7.18 3.88 8.28
N ASP A 79 7.87 5.02 8.22
CA ASP A 79 8.98 5.33 9.11
C ASP A 79 8.48 5.69 10.53
N ASP A 80 9.37 5.59 11.51
CA ASP A 80 9.04 5.95 12.89
C ASP A 80 8.68 7.45 13.01
N GLY A 81 7.67 7.75 13.83
CA GLY A 81 7.14 9.09 14.04
C GLY A 81 6.30 9.63 12.87
N ARG A 82 6.03 8.82 11.84
CA ARG A 82 5.24 9.22 10.66
C ARG A 82 3.82 8.71 10.71
N GLU A 83 2.99 9.36 9.91
CA GLU A 83 1.58 9.05 9.67
C GLU A 83 1.36 8.91 8.16
N ALA A 84 0.57 7.91 7.77
CA ALA A 84 0.05 7.74 6.43
C ALA A 84 -1.49 7.71 6.48
N VAL A 85 -2.14 8.42 5.57
CA VAL A 85 -3.61 8.55 5.50
C VAL A 85 -4.09 8.15 4.12
N CYS A 86 -5.18 7.37 4.06
CA CYS A 86 -5.85 6.99 2.84
C CYS A 86 -7.35 7.31 2.94
N GLN A 87 -7.87 8.01 1.94
CA GLN A 87 -9.29 8.33 1.83
C GLN A 87 -9.90 7.49 0.71
N VAL A 88 -10.94 6.73 1.04
CA VAL A 88 -11.73 5.96 0.09
C VAL A 88 -12.93 6.82 -0.33
N PRO A 89 -13.12 7.07 -1.63
CA PRO A 89 -14.24 7.86 -2.11
C PRO A 89 -15.53 7.03 -2.21
N ALA A 90 -16.68 7.70 -2.14
CA ALA A 90 -17.96 7.21 -2.63
C ALA A 90 -18.11 7.48 -4.14
N ALA A 91 -19.19 6.98 -4.75
CA ALA A 91 -19.47 7.16 -6.17
C ALA A 91 -19.62 8.64 -6.60
N ASP A 92 -20.01 9.52 -5.67
CA ASP A 92 -20.12 10.97 -5.90
C ASP A 92 -18.80 11.73 -5.64
N GLY A 93 -17.74 11.03 -5.26
CA GLY A 93 -16.42 11.60 -4.94
C GLY A 93 -16.27 12.12 -3.51
N SER A 94 -17.33 12.10 -2.68
CA SER A 94 -17.21 12.37 -1.25
C SER A 94 -16.39 11.27 -0.54
N VAL A 95 -15.84 11.56 0.64
CA VAL A 95 -15.05 10.57 1.39
C VAL A 95 -16.01 9.72 2.23
N VAL A 96 -16.09 8.41 1.95
CA VAL A 96 -16.93 7.47 2.72
C VAL A 96 -16.16 6.83 3.87
N PHE A 97 -14.84 6.69 3.73
CA PHE A 97 -13.98 6.10 4.75
C PHE A 97 -12.57 6.69 4.70
N THR A 98 -11.99 6.94 5.87
CA THR A 98 -10.59 7.35 6.02
C THR A 98 -9.86 6.34 6.90
N LEU A 99 -8.78 5.76 6.38
CA LEU A 99 -7.87 4.92 7.16
C LEU A 99 -6.59 5.69 7.44
N THR A 100 -6.15 5.66 8.70
CA THR A 100 -4.93 6.34 9.16
C THR A 100 -4.04 5.32 9.85
N ALA A 101 -2.76 5.28 9.48
CA ALA A 101 -1.73 4.47 10.12
C ALA A 101 -0.63 5.37 10.69
N LYS A 102 -0.37 5.27 12.00
CA LYS A 102 0.67 6.03 12.72
C LYS A 102 1.68 5.08 13.30
N ARG A 103 2.98 5.37 13.15
CA ARG A 103 4.05 4.60 13.78
C ARG A 103 4.70 5.37 14.92
N GLN A 104 4.87 4.70 16.05
CA GLN A 104 5.66 5.17 17.19
C GLN A 104 6.52 4.00 17.71
N GLY A 105 7.84 4.11 17.57
CA GLY A 105 8.79 3.02 17.76
C GLY A 105 8.44 1.82 16.89
N ASN A 106 8.14 0.70 17.56
CA ASN A 106 7.76 -0.56 16.90
C ASN A 106 6.26 -0.79 16.85
N VAL A 107 5.44 0.20 17.25
CA VAL A 107 3.98 0.06 17.25
C VAL A 107 3.39 0.88 16.11
N ILE A 108 2.57 0.23 15.30
CA ILE A 108 1.70 0.88 14.31
C ILE A 108 0.27 0.86 14.84
N THR A 109 -0.31 2.04 15.04
CA THR A 109 -1.72 2.21 15.38
C THR A 109 -2.49 2.58 14.13
N VAL A 110 -3.55 1.83 13.84
CA VAL A 110 -4.43 2.05 12.69
C VAL A 110 -5.81 2.41 13.18
N SER A 111 -6.40 3.46 12.60
CA SER A 111 -7.77 3.91 12.91
C SER A 111 -8.53 4.21 11.62
N GLY A 112 -9.72 3.63 11.51
CA GLY A 112 -10.70 3.89 10.46
C GLY A 112 -11.82 4.79 10.96
N ASP A 113 -12.22 5.76 10.14
CA ASP A 113 -13.36 6.64 10.37
C ASP A 113 -14.29 6.62 9.16
N GLY A 114 -15.61 6.54 9.39
CA GLY A 114 -16.61 6.33 8.34
C GLY A 114 -17.01 4.87 8.11
N GLU A 115 -17.47 4.56 6.90
CA GLU A 115 -18.10 3.29 6.54
C GLU A 115 -17.23 2.47 5.57
N ALA A 116 -16.68 1.36 6.07
CA ALA A 116 -16.04 0.32 5.27
C ALA A 116 -16.28 -1.06 5.90
N SER A 117 -16.28 -2.12 5.09
CA SER A 117 -16.50 -3.48 5.58
C SER A 117 -15.52 -4.48 4.95
N GLY A 118 -15.13 -5.50 5.73
CA GLY A 118 -14.31 -6.62 5.25
C GLY A 118 -12.92 -6.24 4.72
N TRP A 119 -12.38 -5.08 5.10
CA TRP A 119 -11.10 -4.59 4.59
C TRP A 119 -9.91 -5.31 5.24
N THR A 120 -8.79 -5.29 4.52
CA THR A 120 -7.51 -5.85 4.95
C THR A 120 -6.41 -4.81 4.86
N LEU A 121 -5.33 -4.99 5.63
CA LEU A 121 -4.14 -4.15 5.59
C LEU A 121 -2.90 -5.03 5.37
N CYS A 122 -2.23 -4.87 4.24
CA CYS A 122 -0.93 -5.47 3.97
C CYS A 122 0.20 -4.54 4.40
N LEU A 123 1.10 -5.05 5.25
CA LEU A 123 2.36 -4.40 5.62
C LEU A 123 3.42 -4.79 4.60
N ARG A 124 3.62 -3.94 3.59
CA ARG A 124 4.49 -4.27 2.45
C ARG A 124 5.92 -4.48 2.91
N ASN A 125 6.53 -5.57 2.43
CA ASN A 125 7.89 -6.02 2.78
C ASN A 125 8.12 -6.39 4.26
N ILE A 126 7.07 -6.45 5.09
CA ILE A 126 7.14 -6.93 6.48
C ILE A 126 6.58 -8.34 6.51
N GLN A 127 7.45 -9.35 6.62
CA GLN A 127 7.06 -10.77 6.52
C GLN A 127 6.52 -11.38 7.82
N GLN A 128 6.85 -10.76 8.96
CA GLN A 128 6.39 -11.18 10.28
C GLN A 128 6.22 -9.94 11.16
N VAL A 129 5.32 -10.04 12.13
CA VAL A 129 5.11 -9.03 13.18
C VAL A 129 5.02 -9.75 14.52
N ALA A 130 5.47 -9.09 15.59
CA ALA A 130 5.45 -9.62 16.94
C ALA A 130 4.03 -9.82 17.49
N GLY A 131 3.05 -9.05 17.03
CA GLY A 131 1.66 -9.25 17.42
C GLY A 131 0.67 -8.28 16.78
N VAL A 132 -0.61 -8.68 16.80
CA VAL A 132 -1.73 -7.90 16.27
C VAL A 132 -2.87 -7.90 17.27
N GLN A 133 -3.47 -6.74 17.50
CA GLN A 133 -4.71 -6.53 18.25
C GLN A 133 -5.76 -5.89 17.33
N GLY A 134 -7.02 -6.34 17.45
CA GLY A 134 -8.13 -5.83 16.62
C GLY A 134 -8.26 -6.49 15.24
N GLY A 135 -7.44 -7.51 14.94
CA GLY A 135 -7.45 -8.21 13.66
C GLY A 135 -6.81 -9.58 13.72
N ALA A 136 -6.96 -10.34 12.64
CA ALA A 136 -6.28 -11.62 12.42
C ALA A 136 -5.20 -11.44 11.35
N GLN A 137 -4.03 -12.08 11.53
CA GLN A 137 -2.93 -11.98 10.57
C GLN A 137 -2.77 -13.25 9.73
N ALA A 138 -2.32 -13.08 8.49
CA ALA A 138 -1.87 -14.14 7.60
C ALA A 138 -0.61 -13.67 6.84
N GLY A 139 0.23 -14.62 6.42
CA GLY A 139 1.37 -14.31 5.55
C GLY A 139 0.93 -14.19 4.09
N SER A 140 1.67 -13.39 3.31
CA SER A 140 1.55 -13.34 1.85
C SER A 140 2.93 -13.06 1.25
N GLU A 141 3.08 -13.26 -0.06
CA GLU A 141 4.32 -12.92 -0.79
C GLU A 141 4.69 -11.44 -0.64
N LEU A 142 3.70 -10.56 -0.45
CA LEU A 142 3.89 -9.11 -0.37
C LEU A 142 4.20 -8.61 1.05
N GLY A 143 3.94 -9.45 2.06
CA GLY A 143 4.06 -9.14 3.50
C GLY A 143 2.89 -9.66 4.32
N VAL A 144 2.89 -9.38 5.62
CA VAL A 144 1.81 -9.73 6.54
C VAL A 144 0.55 -8.98 6.14
N VAL A 145 -0.55 -9.72 6.02
CA VAL A 145 -1.90 -9.18 5.80
C VAL A 145 -2.69 -9.31 7.09
N VAL A 146 -3.25 -8.19 7.55
CA VAL A 146 -4.11 -8.11 8.72
C VAL A 146 -5.56 -7.91 8.26
N THR A 147 -6.41 -8.87 8.55
CA THR A 147 -7.87 -8.75 8.36
C THR A 147 -8.46 -8.09 9.60
N ALA A 148 -9.10 -6.93 9.41
CA ALA A 148 -9.63 -6.17 10.52
C ALA A 148 -10.93 -6.75 11.06
N GLN A 149 -11.08 -6.76 12.39
CA GLN A 149 -12.31 -7.15 13.09
C GLN A 149 -13.17 -5.94 13.49
N GLY A 150 -12.64 -4.73 13.29
CA GLY A 150 -13.30 -3.45 13.55
C GLY A 150 -12.46 -2.31 12.98
N ASN A 151 -12.75 -1.08 13.40
CA ASN A 151 -12.11 0.12 12.84
C ASN A 151 -10.76 0.46 13.49
N ALA A 152 -10.24 -0.34 14.42
CA ALA A 152 -8.97 -0.06 15.09
C ALA A 152 -8.07 -1.30 15.07
N LEU A 153 -6.80 -1.10 14.70
CA LEU A 153 -5.75 -2.11 14.83
C LEU A 153 -4.58 -1.55 15.62
N THR A 154 -3.91 -2.41 16.38
CA THR A 154 -2.58 -2.13 16.90
C THR A 154 -1.66 -3.28 16.51
N ILE A 155 -0.57 -2.95 15.82
CA ILE A 155 0.38 -3.91 15.30
C ILE A 155 1.74 -3.62 15.92
N THR A 156 2.35 -4.63 16.51
CA THR A 156 3.72 -4.57 17.02
C THR A 156 4.64 -5.23 16.00
N LEU A 157 5.54 -4.47 15.39
CA LEU A 157 6.55 -4.92 14.43
C LEU A 157 7.54 -5.89 15.08
#